data_AF-A0A932I3R2-F1
#
_entry.id   AF-A0A932I3R2-F1
#
_cell.length_a   1.000
_cell.length_b   1.000
_cell.length_c   1.000
_cell.angle_alpha   90.00
_cell.angle_beta   90.00
_cell.angle_gamma   90.00
#
_symmetry.space_group_name_H-M   'P 1'
#
loop_
_entity.id
_entity.type
_entity.pdbx_description
1 polymer ?
#
loop_
_entity_poly.entity_id
_entity_poly.type
_entity_poly.pdbx_seq_one_letter_code
_entity_poly.pdbx_strand_id
1 'polypeptide(L)' 'MSTAKEELTRLIQEQPEDSSREEIVRELAFHVMVERGLADSDAKRVISNEEMARRIARFRQGNLHQETTGWTEQEHPM' A
#
# COMPACT_ATOMS: atom_id res chain seq x y z
N MET A 1 6.13 22.41 -17.23
CA MET A 1 5.91 20.99 -16.88
C MET A 1 7.21 20.52 -16.25
N SER A 2 7.21 20.22 -14.95
CA SER A 2 8.33 19.52 -14.33
C SER A 2 8.34 18.10 -14.88
N THR A 3 9.50 17.56 -15.21
CA THR A 3 9.63 16.15 -15.54
C THR A 3 9.46 15.31 -14.27
N ALA A 4 9.07 14.04 -14.42
CA ALA A 4 9.00 13.11 -13.29
C ALA A 4 10.35 13.01 -12.55
N LYS A 5 11.48 13.12 -13.25
CA LYS A 5 12.80 13.10 -12.64
C LYS A 5 13.04 14.34 -11.76
N GLU A 6 12.66 15.52 -12.23
CA GLU A 6 12.82 16.78 -11.47
C GLU A 6 11.94 16.80 -10.22
N GLU A 7 10.73 16.25 -10.31
CA GLU A 7 9.80 16.16 -9.19
C GLU A 7 10.30 15.19 -8.11
N LEU A 8 10.68 13.98 -8.49
CA LEU A 8 11.25 13.00 -7.54
C LEU A 8 12.57 13.51 -6.94
N THR A 9 13.39 14.23 -7.71
CA THR A 9 14.61 14.84 -7.19
C THR A 9 14.30 15.88 -6.12
N ARG A 10 13.28 16.71 -6.33
CA ARG A 10 12.84 17.69 -5.34
C ARG A 10 12.33 17.02 -4.07
N LEU A 11 11.52 15.96 -4.20
CA LEU A 11 11.03 15.18 -3.04
C LEU A 11 12.17 14.57 -2.22
N ILE A 12 13.26 14.14 -2.84
CA ILE A 12 14.45 13.66 -2.11
C ILE A 12 15.16 14.83 -1.41
N GLN A 13 15.30 15.98 -2.08
CA GLN A 13 15.98 17.16 -1.53
C GLN A 13 15.21 17.83 -0.38
N GLU A 14 13.90 17.65 -0.30
CA GLU A 14 13.06 18.18 0.77
C GLU A 14 13.08 17.31 2.04
N GLN A 15 13.67 16.11 1.98
CA GLN A 15 13.75 15.21 3.14
C GLN A 15 14.86 15.63 4.12
N PRO A 16 14.70 15.30 5.42
CA PRO A 16 15.76 15.50 6.42
C PRO A 16 17.07 14.80 6.06
N GLU A 17 18.20 15.42 6.41
CA GLU A 17 19.55 14.88 6.16
C GLU A 17 19.83 13.55 6.88
N ASP A 18 19.11 13.27 7.98
CA ASP A 18 19.20 12.05 8.77
C ASP A 18 18.24 10.94 8.32
N SER A 19 17.51 11.14 7.22
CA SER A 19 16.61 10.14 6.67
C SER A 19 17.37 8.88 6.26
N SER A 20 16.87 7.73 6.72
CA SER A 20 17.34 6.43 6.26
C SER A 20 16.95 6.18 4.80
N ARG A 21 17.64 5.21 4.16
CA ARG A 21 17.33 4.81 2.78
C ARG A 21 15.90 4.29 2.67
N GLU A 22 15.44 3.56 3.69
CA GLU A 22 14.11 2.97 3.78
C GLU A 22 13.03 4.05 3.89
N GLU A 23 13.27 5.13 4.62
CA GLU A 23 12.37 6.28 4.71
C GLU A 23 12.28 7.01 3.38
N ILE A 24 13.41 7.27 2.73
CA ILE A 24 13.45 7.90 1.41
C ILE A 24 12.63 7.10 0.39
N VAL A 25 12.87 5.79 0.30
CA VAL A 25 12.15 4.92 -0.64
C VAL A 25 10.66 4.84 -0.30
N ARG A 26 10.32 4.77 0.99
CA ARG A 26 8.92 4.73 1.43
C ARG A 26 8.17 5.97 0.98
N GLU A 27 8.79 7.14 1.11
CA GLU A 27 8.11 8.37 0.70
C GLU A 27 7.96 8.48 -0.81
N LEU A 28 8.98 8.11 -1.58
CA LEU A 28 8.85 8.06 -3.04
C LEU A 28 7.74 7.10 -3.49
N ALA A 29 7.62 5.95 -2.82
CA ALA A 29 6.54 5.01 -3.08
C ALA A 29 5.16 5.59 -2.73
N PHE A 30 5.06 6.31 -1.60
CA PHE A 30 3.82 6.94 -1.17
C PHE A 30 3.37 8.03 -2.15
N HIS A 31 4.28 8.90 -2.60
CA HIS A 31 3.99 9.90 -3.61
C HIS A 31 3.42 9.27 -4.90
N VAL A 32 4.05 8.22 -5.42
CA VAL A 32 3.57 7.50 -6.61
C VAL A 32 2.20 6.86 -6.38
N MET A 33 1.94 6.31 -5.19
CA MET A 33 0.63 5.74 -4.84
C MET A 33 -0.48 6.80 -4.84
N VAL A 34 -0.20 8.00 -4.32
CA VAL A 34 -1.15 9.12 -4.32
C VAL A 34 -1.47 9.57 -5.73
N GLU A 35 -0.45 9.85 -6.55
CA GLU A 35 -0.62 10.28 -7.94
C GLU A 35 -1.44 9.28 -8.76
N ARG A 36 -1.14 7.98 -8.58
CA ARG A 36 -1.94 6.91 -9.20
C ARG A 36 -3.38 6.94 -8.73
N GLY A 37 -3.63 7.13 -7.43
CA GLY A 37 -4.97 7.21 -6.86
C GLY A 37 -5.76 8.40 -7.41
N LEU A 38 -5.12 9.57 -7.57
CA LEU A 38 -5.72 10.74 -8.18
C LEU A 38 -6.08 10.48 -9.65
N ALA A 39 -5.16 9.91 -10.43
CA ALA A 39 -5.42 9.54 -11.82
C ALA A 39 -6.54 8.49 -11.97
N ASP A 40 -6.65 7.54 -11.03
CA ASP A 40 -7.76 6.59 -10.97
C ASP A 40 -9.09 7.30 -10.64
N SER A 41 -9.08 8.28 -9.75
CA SER A 41 -10.25 9.11 -9.42
C SER A 41 -10.74 9.91 -10.63
N ASP A 42 -9.84 10.62 -11.30
CA ASP A 42 -10.16 11.43 -12.48
C ASP A 42 -10.73 10.58 -13.63
N ALA A 43 -10.17 9.38 -13.80
CA ALA A 43 -10.65 8.41 -14.78
C ALA A 43 -11.89 7.61 -14.33
N LYS A 44 -12.48 7.95 -13.18
CA LYS A 44 -13.65 7.27 -12.58
C LYS A 44 -13.43 5.76 -12.34
N ARG A 45 -12.18 5.34 -12.15
CA ARG A 45 -11.79 3.97 -11.74
C ARG A 45 -11.87 3.81 -10.22
N VAL A 46 -13.02 4.19 -9.67
CA VAL A 46 -13.30 4.17 -8.22
C VAL A 46 -14.38 3.14 -7.90
N ILE A 47 -14.45 2.73 -6.64
CA ILE A 47 -15.50 1.85 -6.13
C ILE A 47 -16.38 2.62 -5.14
N SER A 48 -17.62 2.16 -4.96
CA SER A 48 -18.48 2.72 -3.91
C SER A 48 -17.95 2.37 -2.52
N ASN A 49 -18.30 3.19 -1.54
CA ASN A 49 -17.96 2.96 -0.13
C ASN A 49 -18.46 1.58 0.37
N GLU A 50 -19.63 1.15 -0.10
CA GLU A 50 -20.20 -0.15 0.23
C GLU A 50 -19.34 -1.31 -0.33
N GLU A 51 -18.89 -1.20 -1.59
CA GLU A 51 -18.01 -2.21 -2.18
C GLU A 51 -16.65 -2.26 -1.50
N MET A 52 -16.11 -1.10 -1.10
CA MET A 52 -14.88 -1.03 -0.30
C MET A 52 -15.03 -1.79 1.02
N ALA A 53 -16.11 -1.55 1.77
CA ALA A 53 -16.37 -2.24 3.03
C ALA A 53 -16.47 -3.76 2.84
N ARG A 54 -17.16 -4.22 1.78
CA ARG A 54 -17.25 -5.65 1.43
C ARG A 54 -15.88 -6.25 1.14
N ARG A 55 -15.01 -5.55 0.40
CA ARG A 55 -13.64 -6.02 0.09
C ARG A 55 -12.78 -6.17 1.34
N ILE A 56 -12.82 -5.19 2.24
CA ILE A 56 -12.08 -5.23 3.51
C ILE A 56 -12.57 -6.39 4.38
N ALA A 57 -13.88 -6.61 4.47
CA ALA A 57 -14.44 -7.72 5.24
C ALA A 57 -13.98 -9.09 4.68
N ARG A 58 -14.03 -9.27 3.35
CA ARG A 58 -13.54 -10.49 2.69
C ARG A 58 -12.06 -10.74 2.94
N PHE A 59 -11.23 -9.70 2.85
CA PHE A 59 -9.79 -9.81 3.11
C PHE A 59 -9.50 -10.25 4.55
N ARG A 60 -10.17 -9.62 5.54
CA ARG A 60 -10.04 -10.01 6.96
C ARG A 60 -10.45 -11.46 7.19
N GLN A 61 -11.55 -11.91 6.59
CA GLN A 61 -12.01 -13.29 6.71
C GLN A 61 -11.02 -14.29 6.08
N GLY A 62 -10.47 -13.96 4.91
CA GLY A 62 -9.46 -14.81 4.23
C GLY A 62 -8.13 -14.90 4.98
N ASN A 63 -7.72 -13.84 5.69
CA ASN A 63 -6.54 -13.89 6.55
C ASN A 63 -6.79 -14.72 7.81
N LEU A 64 -7.97 -14.63 8.41
CA LEU A 64 -8.35 -15.45 9.57
C LEU A 64 -8.36 -16.96 9.24
N HIS A 65 -8.72 -17.34 8.01
CA HIS A 65 -8.67 -18.76 7.60
C HIS A 65 -7.24 -19.27 7.42
N GLN A 66 -6.31 -18.44 6.94
CA GLN A 66 -4.91 -18.83 6.77
C GLN A 66 -4.20 -19.00 8.13
N GLU A 67 -4.54 -18.16 9.11
CA GLU A 67 -4.00 -18.27 10.47
C GLU A 67 -4.50 -19.54 11.17
N THR A 68 -5.79 -19.90 11.06
CA THR A 68 -6.34 -21.07 11.75
C THR A 68 -5.90 -22.41 11.15
N THR A 69 -5.70 -22.51 9.84
CA THR A 69 -5.15 -23.72 9.21
C THR A 69 -3.68 -23.97 9.51
N GLY A 70 -2.92 -22.94 9.92
CA GLY A 70 -1.51 -23.08 10.30
C GLY A 70 -1.28 -23.75 11.67
N TRP A 71 -2.27 -23.72 12.56
CA TRP A 71 -2.17 -24.30 13.92
C TRP A 71 -2.66 -25.75 14.01
N THR A 72 -3.43 -26.23 13.03
CA THR A 72 -4.05 -27.57 13.09
C THR A 72 -3.17 -28.68 12.50
N GLU A 73 -2.04 -28.36 11.86
CA GLU A 73 -1.18 -29.35 11.20
C GLU A 73 0.09 -29.72 12.01
N GLN A 74 0.36 -29.06 13.13
CA GLN A 74 1.59 -29.26 13.93
C GLN A 74 1.39 -29.98 15.28
N GLU A 75 0.18 -30.37 15.66
CA GLU A 75 -0.10 -31.03 16.96
C GLU A 75 -0.59 -32.48 16.84
N HIS A 76 0.17 -33.36 16.16
CA HIS A 76 0.02 -34.80 16.36
C HIS A 76 1.36 -35.55 16.30
N PRO A 77 2.09 -35.66 17.42
CA PRO A 77 2.95 -36.80 17.68
C PRO A 77 2.15 -37.86 18.47
N MET A 78 2.03 -39.06 17.90
CA MET A 78 1.84 -40.31 18.65
C MET A 78 3.12 -41.12 18.51
#